data_AF-A0A942RFU3-F1
#
_entry.id   AF-A0A942RFU3-F1
#
_cell.length_a   1.000
_cell.length_b   1.000
_cell.length_c   1.000
_cell.angle_alpha   90.00
_cell.angle_beta   90.00
_cell.angle_gamma   90.00
#
_symmetry.space_group_name_H-M   'P 1'
#
loop_
_entity.id
_entity.type
_entity.pdbx_description
1 polymer ?
#
loop_
_entity_poly.entity_id
_entity_poly.type
_entity_poly.pdbx_seq_one_letter_code
_entity_poly.pdbx_strand_id
1 'polypeptide(L)'
;MKKVYRLFFPLISLLLIVHLFALAQEISPPVKITSNPIGSHIFSDTTYLGSTPLTLSLKENQPRIPISIFPSSIRLWDVSPLFDTIGSLSGKNNFHFDFKTEQPKTPRTFAIVKESDHKSLTPHIAVAAGTVLFTATAAYSKIYSDKLYRQYLDEYSSTGKLNAQKRNNIRRYDTISAVALIAAEVGFLYLSISLLNY
;
A
#
# COMPACT_ATOMS: atom_id res chain seq x y z
N MET A 1 25.87 -7.02 32.78
CA MET A 1 25.48 -6.12 31.66
C MET A 1 24.67 -6.77 30.52
N LYS A 2 24.64 -8.11 30.34
CA LYS A 2 23.90 -8.77 29.22
C LYS A 2 22.36 -8.69 29.26
N LYS A 3 21.73 -8.32 30.39
CA LYS A 3 20.25 -8.25 30.52
C LYS A 3 19.63 -7.01 29.86
N VAL A 4 20.39 -5.92 29.71
CA VAL A 4 19.86 -4.64 29.21
C VAL A 4 19.55 -4.73 27.71
N TYR A 5 20.46 -5.28 26.91
CA TYR A 5 20.28 -5.44 25.46
C TYR A 5 19.06 -6.29 25.04
N ARG A 6 18.57 -7.14 25.93
CA ARG A 6 17.44 -8.03 25.65
C ARG A 6 16.09 -7.31 25.58
N LEU A 7 16.00 -6.10 26.15
CA LEU A 7 14.80 -5.26 26.10
C LEU A 7 14.90 -4.16 25.03
N PHE A 8 16.09 -3.66 24.73
CA PHE A 8 16.27 -2.58 23.74
C PHE A 8 16.16 -3.06 22.29
N PHE A 9 16.60 -4.28 21.99
CA PHE A 9 16.58 -4.80 20.62
C PHE A 9 15.18 -4.84 19.97
N PRO A 10 14.12 -5.39 20.61
CA PRO A 10 12.78 -5.39 20.01
C PRO A 10 12.21 -3.97 19.88
N LEU A 11 12.58 -3.06 20.77
CA LEU A 11 12.07 -1.69 20.80
C LEU A 11 12.67 -0.85 19.65
N ILE A 12 13.97 -1.01 19.38
CA ILE A 12 14.65 -0.39 18.23
C ILE A 12 14.12 -1.00 16.92
N SER A 13 13.91 -2.32 16.87
CA SER A 13 13.35 -2.98 15.69
C SER A 13 11.93 -2.49 15.40
N LEU A 14 11.08 -2.31 16.42
CA LEU A 14 9.73 -1.77 16.26
C LEU A 14 9.77 -0.33 15.76
N LEU A 15 10.63 0.51 16.35
CA LEU A 15 10.80 1.90 15.94
C LEU A 15 11.22 2.01 14.47
N LEU A 16 12.14 1.15 14.04
CA LEU A 16 12.65 1.12 12.67
C LEU A 16 11.57 0.66 11.69
N ILE A 17 10.72 -0.31 12.06
CA ILE A 17 9.56 -0.75 11.25
C ILE A 17 8.55 0.39 11.12
N VAL A 18 8.23 1.10 12.21
CA VAL A 18 7.29 2.24 12.18
C VAL A 18 7.85 3.36 11.30
N HIS A 19 9.15 3.64 11.38
CA HIS A 19 9.79 4.67 10.56
C HIS A 19 9.82 4.30 9.07
N LEU A 20 10.10 3.04 8.74
CA LEU A 20 10.01 2.52 7.38
C LEU A 20 8.57 2.57 6.83
N PHE A 21 7.57 2.29 7.68
CA PHE A 21 6.16 2.37 7.29
C PHE A 21 5.73 3.82 6.99
N ALA A 22 6.18 4.79 7.80
CA ALA A 22 5.91 6.21 7.56
C ALA A 22 6.54 6.70 6.24
N LEU A 23 7.76 6.23 5.91
CA LEU A 23 8.42 6.57 4.65
C LEU A 23 7.73 5.95 3.42
N ALA A 24 7.04 4.82 3.58
CA ALA A 24 6.36 4.13 2.48
C ALA A 24 4.99 4.75 2.11
N GLN A 25 4.41 5.60 2.96
CA GLN A 25 3.07 6.18 2.76
C GLN A 25 3.02 7.41 1.83
N GLU A 26 4.15 7.90 1.29
CA GLU A 26 4.16 9.16 0.53
C GLU A 26 3.97 9.02 -0.98
N ILE A 27 3.77 7.81 -1.50
CA ILE A 27 3.71 7.56 -2.95
C ILE A 27 2.25 7.39 -3.39
N SER A 28 1.59 8.51 -3.67
CA SER A 28 0.28 8.48 -4.30
C SER A 28 0.44 8.04 -5.78
N PRO A 29 -0.38 7.09 -6.25
CA PRO A 29 -0.22 6.51 -7.58
C PRO A 29 -0.54 7.52 -8.68
N PRO A 30 0.17 7.48 -9.82
CA PRO A 30 -0.12 8.35 -10.94
C PRO A 30 -1.48 7.98 -11.58
N VAL A 31 -2.30 9.00 -11.81
CA VAL A 31 -3.60 8.88 -12.47
C VAL A 31 -3.43 9.14 -13.97
N LYS A 32 -3.89 8.20 -14.80
CA LYS A 32 -3.83 8.32 -16.27
C LYS A 32 -5.18 8.81 -16.81
N ILE A 33 -5.16 9.96 -17.47
CA ILE A 33 -6.33 10.59 -18.09
C ILE A 33 -6.25 10.40 -19.60
N THR A 34 -7.29 9.82 -20.19
CA THR A 34 -7.42 9.60 -21.64
C THR A 34 -8.78 10.05 -22.13
N SER A 35 -8.87 10.51 -23.38
CA SER A 35 -10.13 10.89 -24.01
C SER A 35 -10.20 10.36 -25.43
N ASN A 36 -11.42 10.30 -25.97
CA ASN A 36 -11.68 10.06 -27.39
C ASN A 36 -12.54 11.22 -27.92
N PRO A 37 -12.04 12.08 -28.83
CA PRO A 37 -10.75 12.00 -29.51
C PRO A 37 -9.54 12.30 -28.62
N ILE A 38 -8.37 11.83 -29.05
CA ILE A 38 -7.06 12.12 -28.44
C ILE A 38 -6.68 13.58 -28.70
N GLY A 39 -5.94 14.21 -27.78
CA GLY A 39 -5.47 15.58 -27.89
C GLY A 39 -6.39 16.61 -27.22
N SER A 40 -7.39 16.16 -26.46
CA SER A 40 -8.28 17.06 -25.71
C SER A 40 -7.50 17.77 -24.60
N HIS A 41 -7.76 19.06 -24.44
CA HIS A 41 -7.12 19.91 -23.44
C HIS A 41 -7.68 19.64 -22.04
N ILE A 42 -6.80 19.45 -21.07
CA ILE A 42 -7.13 19.15 -19.67
C ILE A 42 -6.83 20.38 -18.83
N PHE A 43 -7.81 20.79 -18.02
CA PHE A 43 -7.68 21.88 -17.06
C PHE A 43 -8.07 21.41 -15.66
N SER A 44 -7.36 21.94 -14.67
CA SER A 44 -7.74 21.90 -13.26
C SER A 44 -8.09 23.32 -12.85
N ASP A 45 -9.34 23.56 -12.49
CA ASP A 45 -9.91 24.90 -12.33
C ASP A 45 -9.61 25.77 -13.57
N THR A 46 -8.72 26.74 -13.44
CA THR A 46 -8.28 27.66 -14.51
C THR A 46 -6.90 27.34 -15.09
N THR A 47 -6.22 26.32 -14.56
CA THR A 47 -4.84 25.99 -14.94
C THR A 47 -4.82 24.88 -15.99
N TYR A 48 -4.17 25.14 -17.13
CA TYR A 48 -3.94 24.15 -18.16
C TYR A 48 -2.91 23.11 -17.69
N LEU A 49 -3.30 21.83 -17.66
CA LEU A 49 -2.44 20.73 -17.21
C LEU A 49 -1.75 20.00 -18.38
N GLY A 50 -2.34 20.03 -19.57
CA GLY A 50 -1.80 19.34 -20.74
C GLY A 50 -2.90 18.84 -21.68
N SER A 51 -2.55 17.94 -22.59
CA SER A 51 -3.50 17.31 -23.51
C SER A 51 -3.51 15.80 -23.33
N THR A 52 -4.67 15.16 -23.56
CA THR A 52 -4.79 13.70 -23.49
C THR A 52 -3.94 13.00 -24.57
N PRO A 53 -3.34 11.84 -24.26
CA PRO A 53 -3.27 11.19 -22.95
C PRO A 53 -2.29 11.90 -22.00
N LEU A 54 -2.71 12.13 -20.75
CA LEU A 54 -1.90 12.80 -19.72
C LEU A 54 -1.82 11.93 -18.46
N THR A 55 -0.63 11.84 -17.86
CA THR A 55 -0.41 11.15 -16.59
C THR A 55 -0.10 12.19 -15.52
N LEU A 56 -0.88 12.21 -14.43
CA LEU A 56 -0.72 13.14 -13.32
C LEU A 56 -0.33 12.38 -12.04
N SER A 57 0.75 12.81 -11.39
CA SER A 57 1.07 12.36 -10.03
C SER A 57 0.34 13.24 -9.03
N LEU A 58 -0.81 12.79 -8.54
CA LEU A 58 -1.51 13.47 -7.44
C LEU A 58 -0.74 13.21 -6.14
N LYS A 59 -0.82 14.11 -5.16
CA LYS A 59 -0.35 13.83 -3.79
C LYS A 59 -1.56 13.45 -2.94
N GLU A 60 -1.40 12.48 -2.03
CA GLU A 60 -2.49 11.85 -1.25
C GLU A 60 -3.31 12.84 -0.39
N ASN A 61 -2.76 14.03 -0.13
CA ASN A 61 -3.43 15.12 0.62
C ASN A 61 -3.95 16.28 -0.25
N GLN A 62 -4.05 16.12 -1.57
CA GLN A 62 -4.70 17.13 -2.41
C GLN A 62 -6.22 16.96 -2.39
N PRO A 63 -6.99 18.04 -2.13
CA PRO A 63 -8.46 17.98 -2.21
C PRO A 63 -8.89 17.53 -3.61
N ARG A 64 -10.08 16.90 -3.70
CA ARG A 64 -10.66 16.43 -4.98
C ARG A 64 -10.56 17.54 -6.03
N ILE A 65 -9.66 17.37 -6.99
CA ILE A 65 -9.43 18.36 -8.04
C ILE A 65 -10.49 18.15 -9.13
N PRO A 66 -11.36 19.14 -9.39
CA PRO A 66 -12.28 19.06 -10.51
C PRO A 66 -11.48 19.16 -11.81
N ILE A 67 -11.59 18.15 -12.67
CA ILE A 67 -10.90 18.10 -13.96
C ILE A 67 -11.93 18.36 -15.07
N SER A 68 -11.65 19.37 -15.90
CA SER A 68 -12.44 19.70 -17.08
C SER A 68 -11.68 19.31 -18.34
N ILE A 69 -12.34 18.60 -19.25
CA ILE A 69 -11.76 18.13 -20.51
C ILE A 69 -12.49 18.83 -21.66
N PHE A 70 -11.72 19.54 -22.50
CA PHE A 70 -12.24 20.24 -23.67
C PHE A 70 -11.71 19.59 -24.96
N PRO A 71 -12.56 19.34 -25.96
CA PRO A 71 -12.12 18.89 -27.28
C PRO A 71 -11.08 19.84 -27.88
N SER A 72 -10.06 19.30 -28.55
CA SER A 72 -9.03 20.08 -29.26
C SER A 72 -9.57 20.99 -30.36
N SER A 73 -10.81 20.76 -30.80
CA SER A 73 -11.50 21.59 -31.79
C SER A 73 -12.00 22.92 -31.23
N ILE A 74 -12.02 23.11 -29.90
CA ILE A 74 -12.39 24.37 -29.26
C ILE A 74 -11.12 25.19 -29.03
N ARG A 75 -11.08 26.42 -29.54
CA ARG A 75 -9.93 27.30 -29.34
C ARG A 75 -9.97 27.87 -27.91
N LEU A 76 -8.83 27.86 -27.21
CA LEU A 76 -8.72 28.25 -25.78
C LEU A 76 -9.33 29.62 -25.43
N TRP A 77 -9.35 30.57 -26.35
CA TRP A 77 -9.92 31.91 -26.14
C TRP A 77 -11.46 31.95 -26.08
N ASP A 78 -12.16 30.88 -26.50
CA ASP A 78 -13.64 30.80 -26.48
C ASP A 78 -14.18 30.37 -25.10
N VAL A 79 -13.32 29.84 -24.22
CA VAL A 79 -13.70 29.33 -22.88
C VAL A 79 -13.32 30.26 -21.73
N SER A 80 -12.59 31.34 -22.00
CA SER A 80 -12.21 32.35 -20.99
C SER A 80 -13.39 32.88 -20.15
N PRO A 81 -14.56 33.24 -20.70
CA PRO A 81 -15.66 33.77 -19.89
C PRO A 81 -16.38 32.71 -19.02
N LEU A 82 -16.16 31.41 -19.27
CA LEU A 82 -16.76 30.33 -18.48
C LEU A 82 -16.04 30.12 -17.14
N PHE A 83 -14.72 30.32 -17.09
CA PHE A 83 -13.94 30.11 -15.88
C PHE A 83 -14.18 31.17 -14.80
N ASP A 84 -14.42 32.42 -15.19
CA ASP A 84 -14.79 33.50 -14.26
C ASP A 84 -16.14 33.22 -13.55
N THR A 85 -17.05 32.54 -14.25
CA THR A 85 -18.37 32.20 -13.71
C THR A 85 -18.30 31.00 -12.77
N ILE A 86 -17.47 29.99 -13.08
CA ILE A 86 -17.31 28.78 -12.26
C ILE A 86 -16.48 29.04 -10.99
N GLY A 87 -15.43 29.87 -11.09
CA GLY A 87 -14.61 30.27 -9.95
C GLY A 87 -15.39 31.05 -8.88
N SER A 88 -16.38 31.85 -9.29
CA SER A 88 -17.25 32.59 -8.36
C SER A 88 -18.27 31.72 -7.60
N LEU A 89 -18.52 30.48 -8.05
CA LEU A 89 -19.53 29.58 -7.47
C LEU A 89 -18.93 28.49 -6.55
N SER A 90 -17.62 28.27 -6.59
CA SER A 90 -16.94 27.23 -5.77
C SER A 90 -16.79 27.59 -4.28
N GLY A 91 -17.23 28.78 -3.85
CA GLY A 91 -17.09 29.25 -2.47
C GLY A 91 -18.21 28.86 -1.50
N LYS A 92 -19.39 28.44 -1.99
CA LYS A 92 -20.54 28.14 -1.12
C LYS A 92 -21.42 27.02 -1.69
N ASN A 93 -21.36 25.88 -1.01
CA ASN A 93 -22.32 24.79 -0.98
C ASN A 93 -22.21 23.74 -2.10
N ASN A 94 -22.35 22.47 -1.67
CA ASN A 94 -22.51 21.30 -2.50
C ASN A 94 -23.71 21.48 -3.45
N PHE A 95 -23.45 21.86 -4.70
CA PHE A 95 -24.47 21.89 -5.74
C PHE A 95 -24.34 20.67 -6.65
N HIS A 96 -25.41 19.88 -6.67
CA HIS A 96 -25.64 18.85 -7.68
C HIS A 96 -26.18 19.57 -8.93
N PHE A 97 -25.39 19.61 -9.99
CA PHE A 97 -25.82 20.17 -11.27
C PHE A 97 -26.51 19.07 -12.09
N ASP A 98 -27.84 19.12 -12.16
CA ASP A 98 -28.61 18.30 -13.09
C ASP A 98 -28.78 19.09 -14.41
N PHE A 99 -27.93 18.77 -15.38
CA PHE A 99 -27.94 19.44 -16.69
C PHE A 99 -29.04 18.88 -17.58
N LYS A 100 -30.27 19.38 -17.45
CA LYS A 100 -31.25 19.28 -18.55
C LYS A 100 -30.79 20.19 -19.69
N THR A 101 -30.15 19.55 -20.66
CA THR A 101 -29.66 20.21 -21.86
C THR A 101 -30.65 19.96 -22.98
N GLU A 102 -31.30 21.03 -23.44
CA GLU A 102 -31.88 21.05 -24.78
C GLU A 102 -30.80 20.67 -25.78
N GLN A 103 -31.16 19.75 -26.67
CA GLN A 103 -30.22 19.07 -27.53
C GLN A 103 -29.59 19.99 -28.58
N PRO A 104 -28.25 20.03 -28.67
CA PRO A 104 -27.58 19.97 -29.95
C PRO A 104 -27.25 18.51 -30.26
N LYS A 105 -27.59 18.14 -31.49
CA LYS A 105 -27.50 16.81 -32.11
C LYS A 105 -26.03 16.43 -32.41
N THR A 106 -25.17 16.41 -31.40
CA THR A 106 -23.79 15.92 -31.53
C THR A 106 -23.49 14.92 -30.41
N PRO A 107 -22.80 13.80 -30.72
CA PRO A 107 -22.54 12.74 -29.75
C PRO A 107 -21.61 13.27 -28.66
N ARG A 108 -22.16 13.46 -27.45
CA ARG A 108 -21.36 13.72 -26.25
C ARG A 108 -20.58 12.45 -25.91
N THR A 109 -19.27 12.49 -26.13
CA THR A 109 -18.40 11.42 -25.66
C THR A 109 -18.20 11.57 -24.16
N PHE A 110 -18.89 10.74 -23.38
CA PHE A 110 -18.59 10.59 -21.96
C PHE A 110 -17.18 9.98 -21.85
N ALA A 111 -16.24 10.73 -21.27
CA ALA A 111 -14.96 10.17 -20.87
C ALA A 111 -15.24 9.23 -19.69
N ILE A 112 -15.33 7.93 -19.98
CA ILE A 112 -15.27 6.91 -18.93
C ILE A 112 -13.84 7.01 -18.40
N VAL A 113 -13.68 7.60 -17.22
CA VAL A 113 -12.49 7.39 -16.40
C VAL A 113 -12.52 5.89 -16.11
N LYS A 114 -11.83 5.11 -16.94
CA LYS A 114 -11.44 3.77 -16.56
C LYS A 114 -10.52 4.00 -15.38
N GLU A 115 -11.05 3.81 -14.19
CA GLU A 115 -10.29 3.59 -12.98
C GLU A 115 -9.18 2.63 -13.38
N SER A 116 -7.96 3.16 -13.41
CA SER A 116 -6.80 2.39 -13.80
C SER A 116 -6.79 1.19 -12.86
N ASP A 117 -6.70 -0.02 -13.42
CA ASP A 117 -6.54 -1.27 -12.69
C ASP A 117 -5.24 -1.20 -11.88
N HIS A 118 -5.26 -0.46 -10.78
CA HIS A 118 -4.15 -0.36 -9.86
C HIS A 118 -4.18 -1.67 -9.09
N LYS A 119 -3.27 -2.58 -9.44
CA LYS A 119 -2.94 -3.73 -8.60
C LYS A 119 -2.77 -3.19 -7.18
N SER A 120 -3.72 -3.53 -6.32
CA SER A 120 -3.77 -3.08 -4.93
C SER A 120 -2.39 -3.31 -4.31
N LEU A 121 -1.80 -2.27 -3.71
CA LEU A 121 -0.51 -2.38 -2.97
C LEU A 121 -0.71 -3.12 -1.63
N THR A 122 -1.95 -3.19 -1.17
CA THR A 122 -2.40 -3.84 0.07
C THR A 122 -1.92 -5.30 0.23
N PRO A 123 -2.02 -6.19 -0.79
CA PRO A 123 -1.47 -7.55 -0.70
C PRO A 123 0.04 -7.59 -0.48
N HIS A 124 0.84 -6.72 -1.11
CA HIS A 124 2.30 -6.74 -0.94
C HIS A 124 2.71 -6.34 0.48
N ILE A 125 2.08 -5.30 1.02
CA ILE A 125 2.32 -4.84 2.40
C ILE A 125 1.90 -5.93 3.41
N ALA A 126 0.74 -6.56 3.20
CA ALA A 126 0.27 -7.63 4.07
C ALA A 126 1.22 -8.84 4.09
N VAL A 127 1.73 -9.26 2.93
CA VAL A 127 2.70 -10.36 2.84
C VAL A 127 4.04 -9.98 3.48
N ALA A 128 4.51 -8.75 3.31
CA ALA A 128 5.73 -8.27 3.96
C ALA A 128 5.60 -8.28 5.49
N ALA A 129 4.51 -7.71 6.02
CA ALA A 129 4.23 -7.73 7.46
C ALA A 129 4.14 -9.16 8.00
N GLY A 130 3.42 -10.05 7.30
CA GLY A 130 3.32 -11.46 7.65
C GLY A 130 4.68 -12.17 7.69
N THR A 131 5.52 -11.93 6.69
CA THR A 131 6.87 -12.52 6.60
C THR A 131 7.75 -12.15 7.79
N VAL A 132 7.73 -10.88 8.20
CA VAL A 132 8.49 -10.40 9.37
C VAL A 132 7.99 -11.05 10.66
N LEU A 133 6.66 -11.14 10.83
CA LEU A 133 6.05 -11.78 12.00
C LEU A 133 6.39 -13.28 12.08
N PHE A 134 6.34 -14.00 10.97
CA PHE A 134 6.73 -15.41 10.91
C PHE A 134 8.21 -15.62 11.23
N THR A 135 9.09 -14.76 10.70
CA THR A 135 10.54 -14.81 11.01
C THR A 135 10.80 -14.60 12.49
N ALA A 136 10.15 -13.61 13.10
CA ALA A 136 10.24 -13.35 14.54
C ALA A 136 9.71 -14.52 15.38
N THR A 137 8.59 -15.11 14.95
CA THR A 137 7.97 -16.27 15.61
C THR A 137 8.88 -17.51 15.55
N ALA A 138 9.53 -17.74 14.41
CA ALA A 138 10.50 -18.82 14.23
C ALA A 138 11.68 -18.64 15.19
N ALA A 139 12.32 -17.47 15.18
CA ALA A 139 13.46 -17.16 16.04
C ALA A 139 13.10 -17.30 17.53
N TYR A 140 11.95 -16.77 17.95
CA TYR A 140 11.47 -16.88 19.33
C TYR A 140 11.27 -18.34 19.74
N SER A 141 10.57 -19.13 18.91
CA SER A 141 10.25 -20.53 19.19
C SER A 141 11.51 -21.39 19.27
N LYS A 142 12.51 -21.14 18.41
CA LYS A 142 13.80 -21.81 18.47
C LYS A 142 14.54 -21.52 19.78
N ILE A 143 14.68 -20.24 20.14
CA ILE A 143 15.35 -19.83 21.38
C ILE A 143 14.67 -20.44 22.61
N TYR A 144 13.34 -20.54 22.59
CA TYR A 144 12.59 -21.15 23.69
C TYR A 144 12.80 -22.68 23.75
N SER A 145 12.76 -23.36 22.60
CA SER A 145 13.06 -24.79 22.48
C SER A 145 14.45 -25.13 23.03
N ASP A 146 15.47 -24.35 22.67
CA ASP A 146 16.85 -24.57 23.14
C ASP A 146 17.00 -24.43 24.65
N LYS A 147 16.25 -23.50 25.27
CA LYS A 147 16.24 -23.36 26.74
C LYS A 147 15.60 -24.56 27.42
N LEU A 148 14.46 -25.03 26.90
CA LEU A 148 13.82 -26.23 27.41
C LEU A 148 14.72 -27.45 27.25
N TYR A 149 15.44 -27.55 26.14
CA TYR A 149 16.38 -28.64 25.88
C TYR A 149 17.53 -28.67 26.89
N ARG A 150 18.12 -27.51 27.23
CA ARG A 150 19.14 -27.41 28.30
C ARG A 150 18.58 -27.86 29.65
N GLN A 151 17.42 -27.34 30.04
CA GLN A 151 16.76 -27.74 31.30
C GLN A 151 16.45 -29.24 31.35
N TYR A 152 16.09 -29.83 30.20
CA TYR A 152 15.84 -31.26 30.08
C TYR A 152 17.12 -32.09 30.25
N LEU A 153 18.24 -31.65 29.68
CA LEU A 153 19.54 -32.31 29.85
C LEU A 153 20.07 -32.22 31.30
N ASP A 154 19.91 -31.07 31.94
CA ASP A 154 20.32 -30.87 33.33
C ASP A 154 19.52 -31.76 34.30
N GLU A 155 18.22 -31.94 34.06
CA GLU A 155 17.38 -32.86 34.84
C GLU A 155 17.70 -34.33 34.54
N TYR A 156 17.97 -34.67 33.28
CA TYR A 156 18.32 -36.03 32.91
C TYR A 156 19.67 -36.44 33.52
N SER A 157 20.67 -35.55 33.51
CA SER A 157 21.99 -35.82 34.09
C SER A 157 21.95 -35.98 35.61
N SER A 158 21.04 -35.27 36.29
CA SER A 158 20.89 -35.35 37.75
C SER A 158 20.02 -36.52 38.22
N THR A 159 18.96 -36.87 37.48
CA THR A 159 17.98 -37.89 37.92
C THR A 159 18.09 -39.22 37.21
N GLY A 160 18.72 -39.26 36.03
CA GLY A 160 18.73 -40.42 35.13
C GLY A 160 17.37 -40.78 34.53
N LYS A 161 16.31 -39.98 34.78
CA LYS A 161 14.95 -40.25 34.32
C LYS A 161 14.55 -39.33 33.17
N LEU A 162 13.91 -39.90 32.16
CA LEU A 162 13.42 -39.16 30.99
C LEU A 162 12.03 -38.56 31.29
N ASN A 163 11.94 -37.23 31.32
CA ASN A 163 10.66 -36.53 31.45
C ASN A 163 9.97 -36.39 30.07
N ALA A 164 9.03 -37.31 29.79
CA ALA A 164 8.33 -37.36 28.50
C ALA A 164 7.56 -36.07 28.17
N GLN A 165 7.03 -35.37 29.17
CA GLN A 165 6.28 -34.13 28.99
C GLN A 165 7.19 -32.99 28.51
N LYS A 166 8.36 -32.81 29.13
CA LYS A 166 9.35 -31.80 28.69
C LYS A 166 9.84 -32.08 27.28
N ARG A 167 10.13 -33.34 26.96
CA ARG A 167 10.51 -33.75 25.59
C ARG A 167 9.44 -33.39 24.56
N ASN A 168 8.15 -33.59 24.90
CA ASN A 168 7.05 -33.23 24.00
C ASN A 168 6.96 -31.72 23.79
N ASN A 169 7.16 -30.92 24.84
CA ASN A 169 7.17 -29.46 24.73
C ASN A 169 8.31 -28.97 23.82
N ILE A 170 9.53 -29.50 23.98
CA ILE A 170 10.67 -29.17 23.10
C ILE A 170 10.30 -29.43 21.63
N ARG A 171 9.76 -30.62 21.32
CA ARG A 171 9.34 -30.98 19.96
C ARG A 171 8.28 -30.02 19.41
N ARG A 172 7.31 -29.60 20.24
CA ARG A 172 6.28 -28.64 19.83
C ARG A 172 6.88 -27.30 19.40
N TYR A 173 7.75 -26.71 20.22
CA TYR A 173 8.37 -25.42 19.88
C TYR A 173 9.32 -25.50 18.69
N ASP A 174 10.06 -26.60 18.55
CA ASP A 174 10.91 -26.83 17.38
C ASP A 174 10.08 -26.97 16.09
N THR A 175 8.94 -27.66 16.17
CA THR A 175 7.99 -27.78 15.05
C THR A 175 7.37 -26.42 14.69
N ILE A 176 6.92 -25.64 15.68
CA ILE A 176 6.40 -24.28 15.44
C ILE A 176 7.47 -23.40 14.78
N SER A 177 8.72 -23.50 15.24
CA SER A 177 9.83 -22.76 14.65
C SER A 177 10.04 -23.12 13.18
N ALA A 178 10.03 -24.41 12.85
CA ALA A 178 10.23 -24.88 11.48
C ALA A 178 9.09 -24.42 10.55
N VAL A 179 7.83 -24.58 10.99
CA VAL A 179 6.66 -24.15 10.21
C VAL A 179 6.66 -22.63 9.97
N ALA A 180 6.96 -21.85 11.01
CA ALA A 180 7.05 -20.40 10.89
C ALA A 180 8.19 -19.96 9.94
N LEU A 181 9.33 -20.64 9.97
CA LEU A 181 10.44 -20.34 9.05
C LEU A 181 10.06 -20.61 7.60
N ILE A 182 9.44 -21.76 7.31
CA ILE A 182 8.96 -22.10 5.96
C ILE A 182 7.94 -21.06 5.48
N ALA A 183 6.99 -20.65 6.33
CA ALA A 183 6.01 -19.62 5.98
C ALA A 183 6.67 -18.28 5.65
N ALA A 184 7.71 -17.90 6.40
CA ALA A 184 8.50 -16.70 6.10
C ALA A 184 9.24 -16.80 4.76
N GLU A 185 9.87 -17.94 4.46
CA GLU A 185 10.58 -18.16 3.19
C GLU A 185 9.63 -18.08 1.99
N VAL A 186 8.43 -18.68 2.08
CA VAL A 186 7.41 -18.58 1.04
C VAL A 186 6.98 -17.13 0.84
N GLY A 187 6.78 -16.37 1.92
CA GLY A 187 6.47 -14.94 1.85
C GLY A 187 7.57 -14.13 1.18
N PHE A 188 8.84 -14.43 1.49
CA PHE A 188 10.00 -13.78 0.87
C PHE A 188 10.12 -14.08 -0.62
N LEU A 189 9.90 -15.34 -1.03
CA LEU A 189 9.88 -15.73 -2.44
C LEU A 189 8.76 -15.02 -3.21
N TYR A 190 7.56 -14.95 -2.63
CA TYR A 190 6.44 -14.21 -3.24
C TYR A 190 6.78 -12.74 -3.46
N LEU A 191 7.37 -12.07 -2.46
CA LEU A 191 7.78 -10.67 -2.56
C LEU A 191 8.87 -10.49 -3.62
N SER A 192 9.84 -11.39 -3.67
CA SER A 192 10.92 -11.37 -4.65
C SER A 192 10.39 -11.48 -6.08
N ILE A 193 9.51 -12.45 -6.35
CA ILE A 193 8.87 -12.63 -7.66
C ILE A 193 7.98 -11.44 -8.00
N SER A 194 7.25 -10.89 -7.03
CA SER A 194 6.39 -9.72 -7.23
C SER A 194 7.19 -8.49 -7.64
N LEU A 195 8.33 -8.24 -6.98
CA LEU A 195 9.21 -7.11 -7.28
C LEU A 195 9.91 -7.24 -8.65
N LEU A 196 10.21 -8.46 -9.10
CA LEU A 196 10.77 -8.72 -10.43
C LEU A 196 9.80 -8.40 -11.59
N ASN A 197 8.49 -8.36 -11.31
CA ASN A 197 7.45 -8.08 -12.31
C ASN A 197 7.03 -6.59 -12.34
N TYR A 198 7.66 -5.73 -11.55
CA TYR A 198 7.48 -4.28 -11.53
C TYR A 198 8.65 -3.58 -12.20
#